data_AF-A0A1C5UCQ1-F1
#
_entry.id   AF-A0A1C5UCQ1-F1
#
_cell.length_a   1.000
_cell.length_b   1.000
_cell.length_c   1.000
_cell.angle_alpha   90.00
_cell.angle_beta   90.00
_cell.angle_gamma   90.00
#
_symmetry.space_group_name_H-M   'P 1'
#
loop_
_entity.id
_entity.type
_entity.pdbx_description
1 polymer ?
#
loop_
_entity_poly.entity_id
_entity_poly.type
_entity_poly.pdbx_seq_one_letter_code
_entity_poly.pdbx_strand_id
1 'polypeptide(L)'
;MRQNSKTRNMAVTGMLVAAGLIIPFVTGHAFGVPGTVLLPMHLPVYLMGMLCGPLYGLIGGIITPILSSILTGMPAPYPMLPVMIGELAVYGLLGGLFYHSGKLKIYPALLAAMIPGRIVHGIIFAVMMFAGNKPVTFASVFASNIDGIPGTVIQLILIPVCVKVFEKLMGREGMPGRSDALQSVREQAKQLIAEGKASFVVIRQNEIVYQDLGNGIRPIMKVMENNREILFDAVIVDKIVGKAAAMLLTLGGASDIYGELMSKAAEEYLTAHDKKISYGRCIQVISNRTGDGICPMERAVADIDDPVEGYEKLKETVKQLSRKAI
;
A
#
# COMPACT_ATOMS: atom_id res chain seq x y z
N MET A 1 14.45 -9.24 -16.91
CA MET A 1 13.58 -10.43 -17.03
C MET A 1 12.44 -10.31 -16.03
N ARG A 2 11.18 -10.18 -16.48
CA ARG A 2 10.00 -10.11 -15.60
C ARG A 2 9.77 -11.52 -15.02
N GLN A 3 10.22 -11.79 -13.79
CA GLN A 3 9.87 -13.06 -13.15
C GLN A 3 8.35 -13.11 -12.94
N ASN A 4 7.75 -14.25 -13.26
CA ASN A 4 6.35 -14.54 -12.95
C ASN A 4 6.16 -14.47 -11.42
N SER A 5 5.24 -13.63 -10.95
CA SER A 5 5.00 -13.38 -9.53
C SER A 5 4.69 -14.66 -8.75
N LYS A 6 4.07 -15.66 -9.39
CA LYS A 6 3.80 -16.97 -8.79
C LYS A 6 5.07 -17.78 -8.52
N THR A 7 5.99 -17.85 -9.49
CA THR A 7 7.27 -18.58 -9.35
C THR A 7 8.12 -17.98 -8.22
N ARG A 8 8.18 -16.65 -8.16
CA ARG A 8 8.89 -15.95 -7.08
C ARG A 8 8.27 -16.25 -5.70
N ASN A 9 6.94 -16.15 -5.57
CA ASN A 9 6.27 -16.41 -4.30
C ASN A 9 6.48 -17.86 -3.84
N MET A 10 6.48 -18.83 -4.76
CA MET A 10 6.82 -20.23 -4.43
C MET A 10 8.25 -20.37 -3.92
N ALA A 11 9.23 -19.75 -4.58
CA ALA A 11 10.63 -19.80 -4.17
C ALA A 11 10.85 -19.17 -2.77
N VAL A 12 10.26 -17.99 -2.52
CA VAL A 12 10.35 -17.32 -1.22
C VAL A 12 9.65 -18.14 -0.13
N THR A 13 8.49 -18.73 -0.43
CA THR A 13 7.79 -19.63 0.50
C THR A 13 8.67 -20.82 0.85
N GLY A 14 9.29 -21.50 -0.13
CA GLY A 14 10.19 -22.62 0.11
C GLY A 14 11.40 -22.27 0.98
N MET A 15 12.00 -21.11 0.73
CA MET A 15 13.09 -20.57 1.57
C MET A 15 12.61 -20.30 3.01
N LEU A 16 11.41 -19.73 3.18
CA LEU A 16 10.84 -19.47 4.51
C LEU A 16 10.44 -20.74 5.24
N VAL A 17 9.97 -21.78 4.53
CA VAL A 17 9.78 -23.12 5.13
C VAL A 17 11.11 -23.65 5.64
N ALA A 18 12.19 -23.57 4.85
CA ALA A 18 13.52 -23.98 5.30
C ALA A 18 13.98 -23.19 6.54
N ALA A 19 13.76 -21.87 6.57
CA ALA A 19 14.01 -21.05 7.76
C ALA A 19 13.16 -21.49 8.96
N GLY A 20 11.90 -21.88 8.74
CA GLY A 20 10.98 -22.46 9.73
C GLY A 20 11.43 -23.80 10.31
N LEU A 21 12.36 -24.50 9.67
CA LEU A 21 13.01 -25.70 10.19
C LEU A 21 14.31 -25.36 10.92
N ILE A 22 15.14 -24.52 10.31
CA ILE A 22 16.49 -24.21 10.81
C ILE A 22 16.43 -23.34 12.08
N ILE A 23 15.59 -22.31 12.11
CA ILE A 23 15.55 -21.37 13.25
C ILE A 23 15.12 -22.09 14.55
N PRO A 24 14.03 -22.88 14.58
CA PRO A 24 13.67 -23.64 15.78
C PRO A 24 14.73 -24.66 16.17
N PHE A 25 15.33 -25.35 15.20
CA PHE A 25 16.39 -26.32 15.46
C PHE A 25 17.59 -25.69 16.16
N VAL A 26 18.09 -24.57 15.63
CA VAL A 26 19.24 -23.83 16.18
C VAL A 26 18.91 -23.23 17.55
N THR A 27 17.75 -22.59 17.70
CA THR A 27 17.36 -21.99 18.98
C THR A 27 17.18 -23.02 20.09
N GLY A 28 16.62 -24.20 19.77
CA GLY A 28 16.46 -25.29 20.73
C GLY A 28 17.77 -26.00 21.07
N HIS A 29 18.60 -26.35 20.08
CA HIS A 29 19.79 -27.18 20.29
C HIS A 29 21.07 -26.38 20.57
N ALA A 30 21.26 -25.23 19.94
CA ALA A 30 22.48 -24.45 20.09
C ALA A 30 22.43 -23.48 21.28
N PHE A 31 21.25 -22.96 21.61
CA PHE A 31 21.07 -21.99 22.69
C PHE A 31 20.31 -22.56 23.90
N GLY A 32 19.76 -23.78 23.80
CA GLY A 32 19.05 -24.45 24.90
C GLY A 32 17.75 -23.75 25.33
N VAL A 33 17.23 -22.83 24.52
CA VAL A 33 16.04 -22.04 24.88
C VAL A 33 14.78 -22.83 24.53
N PRO A 34 13.83 -23.02 25.47
CA PRO A 34 12.57 -23.71 25.17
C PRO A 34 11.81 -23.03 24.03
N GLY A 35 11.35 -23.82 23.05
CA GLY A 35 10.60 -23.31 21.91
C GLY A 35 9.28 -22.62 22.29
N THR A 36 8.74 -22.92 23.48
CA THR A 36 7.55 -22.27 24.05
C THR A 36 7.80 -20.81 24.42
N VAL A 37 9.06 -20.43 24.70
CA VAL A 37 9.43 -19.06 25.11
C VAL A 37 9.69 -18.18 23.89
N LEU A 38 10.51 -18.64 22.93
CA LEU A 38 10.89 -17.84 21.76
C LEU A 38 9.93 -17.94 20.57
N LEU A 39 9.07 -18.98 20.54
CA LEU A 39 8.12 -19.24 19.46
C LEU A 39 8.72 -19.09 18.04
N PRO A 40 9.89 -19.70 17.76
CA PRO A 40 10.71 -19.39 16.59
C PRO A 40 10.03 -19.71 15.24
N MET A 41 9.09 -20.66 15.23
CA MET A 41 8.41 -21.11 14.00
C MET A 41 7.33 -20.13 13.50
N HIS A 42 6.87 -19.22 14.36
CA HIS A 42 5.79 -18.27 14.01
C HIS A 42 6.27 -17.21 13.03
N LEU A 43 7.50 -16.71 13.20
CA LEU A 43 8.09 -15.65 12.37
C LEU A 43 8.10 -16.06 10.88
N PRO A 44 8.68 -17.20 10.47
CA PRO A 44 8.67 -17.60 9.07
C PRO A 44 7.26 -17.77 8.49
N VAL A 45 6.30 -18.25 9.28
CA VAL A 45 4.90 -18.44 8.85
C VAL A 45 4.19 -17.11 8.62
N TYR A 46 4.37 -16.14 9.53
CA TYR A 46 3.89 -14.79 9.30
C TYR A 46 4.48 -14.18 8.03
N LEU A 47 5.79 -14.35 7.82
CA LEU A 47 6.45 -13.86 6.60
C LEU A 47 5.88 -14.53 5.34
N MET A 48 5.58 -15.83 5.37
CA MET A 48 4.94 -16.51 4.22
C MET A 48 3.56 -15.91 3.90
N GLY A 49 2.72 -15.72 4.91
CA GLY A 49 1.41 -15.09 4.74
C GLY A 49 1.51 -13.66 4.20
N MET A 50 2.30 -12.83 4.88
CA MET A 50 2.41 -11.40 4.61
C MET A 50 3.12 -11.14 3.28
N LEU A 51 4.21 -11.85 2.94
CA LEU A 51 5.00 -11.59 1.72
C LEU A 51 4.45 -12.33 0.50
N CYS A 52 4.03 -13.59 0.66
CA CYS A 52 3.69 -14.47 -0.47
C CYS A 52 2.17 -14.57 -0.69
N GLY A 53 1.37 -14.36 0.35
CA GLY A 53 -0.09 -14.30 0.30
C GLY A 53 -0.79 -15.31 1.22
N PRO A 54 -2.12 -15.19 1.41
CA PRO A 54 -2.88 -15.97 2.39
C PRO A 54 -2.78 -17.48 2.18
N LEU A 55 -2.84 -17.94 0.93
CA LEU A 55 -2.74 -19.37 0.62
C LEU A 55 -1.34 -19.93 0.93
N TYR A 56 -0.29 -19.17 0.65
CA TYR A 56 1.09 -19.57 0.96
C TYR A 56 1.34 -19.60 2.47
N GLY A 57 0.79 -18.64 3.21
CA GLY A 57 0.81 -18.63 4.67
C GLY A 57 0.06 -19.82 5.28
N LEU A 58 -1.13 -20.13 4.77
CA LEU A 58 -1.92 -21.29 5.22
C LEU A 58 -1.17 -22.60 5.00
N ILE A 59 -0.72 -22.84 3.77
CA ILE A 59 0.01 -24.06 3.40
C ILE A 59 1.32 -24.15 4.18
N GLY A 60 2.06 -23.05 4.28
CA GLY A 60 3.29 -22.96 5.06
C GLY A 60 3.06 -23.26 6.54
N GLY A 61 1.99 -22.74 7.14
CA GLY A 61 1.62 -22.99 8.53
C GLY A 61 1.24 -24.45 8.82
N ILE A 62 0.72 -25.18 7.83
CA ILE A 62 0.44 -26.61 7.95
C ILE A 62 1.71 -27.44 7.76
N ILE A 63 2.44 -27.20 6.66
CA ILE A 63 3.56 -28.05 6.24
C ILE A 63 4.78 -27.87 7.14
N THR A 64 5.11 -26.65 7.54
CA THR A 64 6.31 -26.35 8.33
C THR A 64 6.39 -27.14 9.65
N PRO A 65 5.38 -27.13 10.55
CA PRO A 65 5.43 -27.90 11.78
C PRO A 65 5.46 -29.41 11.54
N ILE A 66 4.80 -29.91 10.49
CA ILE A 66 4.84 -31.33 10.12
C ILE A 66 6.26 -31.74 9.72
N LEU A 67 6.89 -30.99 8.83
CA LEU A 67 8.26 -31.25 8.40
C LEU A 67 9.24 -31.14 9.57
N SER A 68 9.07 -30.14 10.43
CA SER A 68 9.88 -29.99 11.65
C SER A 68 9.76 -31.20 12.56
N SER A 69 8.53 -31.66 12.81
CA SER A 69 8.27 -32.81 13.68
C SER A 69 8.92 -34.09 13.15
N ILE A 70 8.82 -34.33 11.84
CA ILE A 70 9.43 -35.51 11.19
C ILE A 70 10.96 -35.46 11.25
N LEU A 71 11.56 -34.28 11.01
CA LEU A 71 13.01 -34.14 10.89
C LEU A 71 13.73 -33.99 12.23
N THR A 72 13.08 -33.37 13.21
CA THR A 72 13.72 -32.98 14.48
C THR A 72 13.09 -33.65 15.71
N GLY A 73 11.96 -34.34 15.54
CA GLY A 73 11.16 -34.85 16.66
C GLY A 73 10.33 -33.77 17.37
N MET A 74 10.44 -32.49 16.96
CA MET A 74 9.72 -31.36 17.55
C MET A 74 8.93 -30.57 16.48
N PRO A 75 7.67 -30.15 16.76
CA PRO A 75 6.91 -30.40 17.99
C PRO A 75 6.51 -31.88 18.13
N ALA A 76 6.32 -32.33 19.37
CA ALA A 76 5.90 -33.69 19.66
C ALA A 76 4.56 -34.00 18.96
N PRO A 77 4.38 -35.19 18.35
CA PRO A 77 3.16 -35.54 17.62
C PRO A 77 1.88 -35.37 18.44
N TYR A 78 1.94 -35.60 19.76
CA TYR A 78 0.83 -35.40 20.67
C TYR A 78 1.27 -34.70 21.97
N PRO A 79 0.55 -33.68 22.46
CA PRO A 79 -0.59 -32.99 21.82
C PRO A 79 -0.16 -31.79 20.94
N MET A 80 1.13 -31.47 20.88
CA MET A 80 1.60 -30.16 20.40
C MET A 80 1.54 -29.99 18.89
N LEU A 81 1.79 -31.03 18.10
CA LEU A 81 1.81 -30.91 16.64
C LEU A 81 0.45 -30.42 16.07
N PRO A 82 -0.72 -31.01 16.43
CA PRO A 82 -2.01 -30.49 15.99
C PRO A 82 -2.27 -29.04 16.40
N VAL A 83 -1.84 -28.66 17.60
CA VAL A 83 -1.97 -27.28 18.11
C VAL A 83 -1.16 -26.31 17.26
N MET A 84 0.10 -26.64 16.97
CA MET A 84 0.97 -25.81 16.14
C MET A 84 0.47 -25.73 14.70
N ILE A 85 -0.02 -26.83 14.12
CA ILE A 85 -0.62 -26.82 12.78
C ILE A 85 -1.78 -25.82 12.74
N GLY A 86 -2.73 -25.92 13.67
CA GLY A 86 -3.90 -25.05 13.69
C GLY A 86 -3.55 -23.57 13.93
N GLU A 87 -2.72 -23.28 14.92
CA GLU A 87 -2.29 -21.92 15.25
C GLU A 87 -1.54 -21.27 14.08
N LEU A 88 -0.52 -21.95 13.53
CA LEU A 88 0.32 -21.42 12.46
C LEU A 88 -0.45 -21.29 11.14
N ALA A 89 -1.33 -22.24 10.83
CA ALA A 89 -2.22 -22.14 9.67
C ALA A 89 -3.07 -20.86 9.72
N VAL A 90 -3.63 -20.54 10.89
CA VAL A 90 -4.45 -19.35 11.10
C VAL A 90 -3.59 -18.08 11.04
N TYR A 91 -2.41 -18.06 11.66
CA TYR A 91 -1.49 -16.92 11.57
C TYR A 91 -1.05 -16.61 10.14
N GLY A 92 -0.64 -17.63 9.40
CA GLY A 92 -0.24 -17.47 8.00
C GLY A 92 -1.40 -17.02 7.11
N LEU A 93 -2.58 -17.64 7.27
CA LEU A 93 -3.77 -17.29 6.51
C LEU A 93 -4.22 -15.85 6.79
N LEU A 94 -4.46 -15.52 8.07
CA LEU A 94 -5.00 -14.21 8.45
C LEU A 94 -3.97 -13.10 8.30
N GLY A 95 -2.70 -13.37 8.60
CA GLY A 95 -1.60 -12.42 8.32
C GLY A 95 -1.54 -12.06 6.84
N GLY A 96 -1.69 -13.05 5.95
CA GLY A 96 -1.80 -12.81 4.51
C GLY A 96 -3.10 -12.11 4.10
N LEU A 97 -4.25 -12.52 4.64
CA LEU A 97 -5.53 -11.87 4.31
C LEU A 97 -5.55 -10.40 4.73
N PHE A 98 -5.00 -10.06 5.89
CA PHE A 98 -5.04 -8.71 6.43
C PHE A 98 -3.98 -7.78 5.83
N TYR A 99 -2.77 -8.28 5.62
CA TYR A 99 -1.65 -7.46 5.13
C TYR A 99 -1.42 -7.58 3.62
N HIS A 100 -1.44 -8.80 3.07
CA HIS A 100 -1.11 -9.03 1.66
C HIS A 100 -2.28 -8.75 0.71
N SER A 101 -3.44 -9.31 1.04
CA SER A 101 -4.67 -9.13 0.26
C SER A 101 -5.56 -8.02 0.82
N GLY A 102 -5.30 -7.60 2.05
CA GLY A 102 -6.08 -6.62 2.79
C GLY A 102 -5.49 -5.21 2.72
N LYS A 103 -6.07 -4.30 3.50
CA LYS A 103 -5.67 -2.87 3.57
C LYS A 103 -5.10 -2.48 4.92
N LEU A 104 -4.85 -3.46 5.80
CA LEU A 104 -4.36 -3.19 7.14
C LEU A 104 -2.85 -2.96 7.11
N LYS A 105 -2.41 -1.93 7.84
CA LYS A 105 -0.98 -1.71 8.10
C LYS A 105 -0.40 -2.91 8.86
N ILE A 106 0.92 -3.03 8.84
CA ILE A 106 1.63 -4.19 9.39
C ILE A 106 1.26 -4.52 10.85
N TYR A 107 1.23 -3.53 11.74
CA TYR A 107 0.90 -3.72 13.16
C TYR A 107 -0.55 -4.16 13.39
N PRO A 108 -1.59 -3.46 12.88
CA PRO A 108 -2.97 -3.90 13.07
C PRO A 108 -3.24 -5.25 12.37
N ALA A 109 -2.62 -5.52 11.21
CA ALA A 109 -2.74 -6.83 10.57
C ALA A 109 -2.14 -7.95 11.42
N LEU A 110 -0.96 -7.71 12.01
CA LEU A 110 -0.27 -8.67 12.86
C LEU A 110 -1.09 -8.98 14.13
N LEU A 111 -1.56 -7.94 14.83
CA LEU A 111 -2.38 -8.11 16.04
C LEU A 111 -3.71 -8.79 15.74
N ALA A 112 -4.38 -8.41 14.64
CA ALA A 112 -5.63 -9.04 14.23
C ALA A 112 -5.45 -10.51 13.84
N ALA A 113 -4.28 -10.91 13.34
CA ALA A 113 -3.97 -12.31 13.06
C ALA A 113 -3.57 -13.10 14.34
N MET A 114 -2.91 -12.45 15.30
CA MET A 114 -2.48 -13.07 16.56
C MET A 114 -3.66 -13.56 17.42
N ILE A 115 -4.74 -12.77 17.52
CA ILE A 115 -5.86 -13.12 18.42
C ILE A 115 -6.54 -14.43 18.00
N PRO A 116 -6.97 -14.62 16.73
CA PRO A 116 -7.62 -15.85 16.32
C PRO A 116 -6.71 -17.08 16.38
N GLY A 117 -5.42 -16.95 16.08
CA GLY A 117 -4.51 -18.11 16.19
C GLY A 117 -4.27 -18.53 17.64
N ARG A 118 -4.22 -17.59 18.60
CA ARG A 118 -4.19 -17.94 20.03
C ARG A 118 -5.48 -18.61 20.50
N ILE A 119 -6.63 -18.17 20.01
CA ILE A 119 -7.92 -18.82 20.28
C ILE A 119 -7.90 -20.26 19.75
N VAL A 120 -7.45 -20.46 18.50
CA VAL A 120 -7.36 -21.78 17.88
C VAL A 120 -6.36 -22.69 18.62
N HIS A 121 -5.23 -22.15 19.06
CA HIS A 121 -4.28 -22.86 19.92
C HIS A 121 -4.99 -23.40 21.16
N GLY A 122 -5.66 -22.53 21.92
CA GLY A 122 -6.34 -22.92 23.16
C GLY A 122 -7.44 -23.96 22.94
N ILE A 123 -8.24 -23.81 21.88
CA ILE A 123 -9.29 -24.77 21.51
C ILE A 123 -8.70 -26.13 21.18
N ILE A 124 -7.71 -26.20 20.27
CA ILE A 124 -7.12 -27.49 19.86
C ILE A 124 -6.39 -28.14 21.03
N PHE A 125 -5.69 -27.36 21.86
CA PHE A 125 -5.01 -27.88 23.04
C PHE A 125 -5.99 -28.51 24.03
N ALA A 126 -7.11 -27.84 24.31
CA ALA A 126 -8.18 -28.36 25.16
C ALA A 126 -8.78 -29.66 24.60
N VAL A 127 -9.07 -29.70 23.29
CA VAL A 127 -9.59 -30.91 22.62
C VAL A 127 -8.61 -32.07 22.73
N MET A 128 -7.31 -31.82 22.47
CA MET A 128 -6.28 -32.85 22.52
C MET A 128 -6.13 -33.40 23.94
N MET A 129 -6.04 -32.53 24.95
CA MET A 129 -5.91 -32.93 26.35
C MET A 129 -7.11 -33.73 26.85
N PHE A 130 -8.33 -33.29 26.49
CA PHE A 130 -9.57 -34.02 26.81
C PHE A 130 -9.57 -35.41 26.18
N ALA A 131 -9.21 -35.53 24.89
CA ALA A 131 -9.12 -36.80 24.19
C ALA A 131 -8.07 -37.77 24.79
N GLY A 132 -7.06 -37.24 25.50
CA GLY A 132 -6.03 -38.04 26.20
C GLY A 132 -6.35 -38.36 27.65
N ASN A 133 -7.60 -38.14 28.11
CA ASN A 133 -8.01 -38.31 29.50
C ASN A 133 -7.19 -37.48 30.51
N LYS A 134 -6.59 -36.36 30.07
CA LYS A 134 -5.91 -35.43 30.98
C LYS A 134 -6.86 -34.33 31.42
N PRO A 135 -6.78 -33.86 32.69
CA PRO A 135 -7.67 -32.82 33.18
C PRO A 135 -7.43 -31.52 32.40
N VAL A 136 -8.49 -30.99 31.79
CA VAL A 136 -8.49 -29.68 31.12
C VAL A 136 -8.99 -28.65 32.11
N THR A 137 -8.07 -27.86 32.66
CA THR A 137 -8.42 -26.73 33.51
C THR A 137 -8.25 -25.42 32.76
N PHE A 138 -8.99 -24.38 33.15
CA PHE A 138 -8.79 -23.04 32.60
C PHE A 138 -7.33 -22.57 32.76
N ALA A 139 -6.72 -22.89 33.90
CA ALA A 139 -5.31 -22.64 34.17
C ALA A 139 -4.37 -23.35 33.16
N SER A 140 -4.64 -24.62 32.82
CA SER A 140 -3.80 -25.38 31.88
C SER A 140 -3.80 -24.83 30.45
N VAL A 141 -4.93 -24.24 30.02
CA VAL A 141 -5.05 -23.61 28.69
C VAL A 141 -4.38 -22.23 28.68
N PHE A 142 -4.42 -21.50 29.80
CA PHE A 142 -3.80 -20.18 29.91
C PHE A 142 -2.30 -20.21 30.21
N ALA A 143 -1.79 -21.25 30.86
CA ALA A 143 -0.37 -21.37 31.20
C ALA A 143 0.54 -21.26 29.96
N SER A 144 0.18 -21.92 28.86
CA SER A 144 0.95 -21.87 27.60
C SER A 144 0.95 -20.49 26.95
N ASN A 145 -0.06 -19.66 27.22
CA ASN A 145 -0.12 -18.29 26.70
C ASN A 145 0.82 -17.36 27.48
N ILE A 146 0.99 -17.57 28.79
CA ILE A 146 1.89 -16.78 29.64
C ILE A 146 3.34 -17.02 29.24
N ASP A 147 3.73 -18.28 29.07
CA ASP A 147 5.10 -18.65 28.65
C ASP A 147 5.46 -18.12 27.26
N GLY A 148 4.46 -17.92 26.40
CA GLY A 148 4.62 -17.39 25.05
C GLY A 148 4.66 -15.86 24.95
N ILE A 149 4.48 -15.12 26.04
CA ILE A 149 4.51 -13.64 26.03
C ILE A 149 5.86 -13.11 25.52
N PRO A 150 7.03 -13.57 26.01
CA PRO A 150 8.32 -13.08 25.53
C PRO A 150 8.49 -13.25 24.02
N GLY A 151 8.14 -14.42 23.49
CA GLY A 151 8.16 -14.71 22.06
C GLY A 151 7.21 -13.82 21.27
N THR A 152 6.01 -13.55 21.80
CA THR A 152 5.03 -12.65 21.15
C THR A 152 5.55 -11.22 21.08
N VAL A 153 6.21 -10.72 22.13
CA VAL A 153 6.84 -9.39 22.12
C VAL A 153 7.96 -9.32 21.09
N ILE A 154 8.81 -10.36 21.02
CA ILE A 154 9.87 -10.44 20.01
C ILE A 154 9.28 -10.45 18.60
N GLN A 155 8.19 -11.19 18.37
CA GLN A 155 7.49 -11.23 17.09
C GLN A 155 6.95 -9.85 16.67
N LEU A 156 6.37 -9.09 17.60
CA LEU A 156 5.87 -7.73 17.33
C LEU A 156 6.96 -6.77 16.87
N ILE A 157 8.22 -7.02 17.23
CA ILE A 157 9.37 -6.22 16.80
C ILE A 157 9.96 -6.79 15.50
N LEU A 158 10.20 -8.11 15.47
CA LEU A 158 10.99 -8.75 14.42
C LEU A 158 10.20 -8.93 13.12
N ILE A 159 8.90 -9.26 13.19
CA ILE A 159 8.07 -9.46 11.99
C ILE A 159 8.01 -8.16 11.16
N PRO A 160 7.69 -6.98 11.72
CA PRO A 160 7.63 -5.76 10.93
C PRO A 160 8.95 -5.38 10.27
N VAL A 161 10.07 -5.58 10.97
CA VAL A 161 11.41 -5.32 10.44
C VAL A 161 11.70 -6.26 9.27
N CYS A 162 11.50 -7.56 9.45
CA CYS A 162 11.75 -8.56 8.41
C CYS A 162 10.89 -8.31 7.17
N VAL A 163 9.57 -8.07 7.34
CA VAL A 163 8.67 -7.81 6.19
C VAL A 163 9.17 -6.62 5.38
N LYS A 164 9.50 -5.49 6.02
CA LYS A 164 10.00 -4.30 5.32
C LYS A 164 11.33 -4.54 4.60
N VAL A 165 12.25 -5.26 5.22
CA VAL A 165 13.54 -5.61 4.61
C VAL A 165 13.33 -6.49 3.38
N PHE A 166 12.51 -7.54 3.50
CA PHE A 166 12.20 -8.44 2.39
C PHE A 166 11.45 -7.74 1.25
N GLU A 167 10.51 -6.86 1.57
CA GLU A 167 9.81 -6.02 0.59
C GLU A 167 10.79 -5.16 -0.20
N LYS A 168 11.70 -4.47 0.49
CA LYS A 168 12.75 -3.68 -0.16
C LYS A 168 13.65 -4.53 -1.07
N LEU A 169 14.10 -5.68 -0.58
CA LEU A 169 14.97 -6.59 -1.36
C LEU A 169 14.25 -7.21 -2.57
N MET A 170 12.95 -7.48 -2.46
CA MET A 170 12.14 -8.03 -3.55
C MET A 170 11.64 -6.97 -4.54
N GLY A 171 11.98 -5.69 -4.35
CA GLY A 171 11.40 -4.58 -5.11
C GLY A 171 9.87 -4.47 -4.94
N ARG A 172 9.35 -4.95 -3.80
CA ARG A 172 7.95 -4.85 -3.38
C ARG A 172 7.82 -3.71 -2.35
N GLU A 173 8.38 -2.55 -2.62
CA GLU A 173 8.11 -1.39 -1.76
C GLU A 173 6.60 -1.09 -1.79
N GLY A 174 5.96 -1.23 -0.62
CA GLY A 174 4.54 -0.91 -0.43
C GLY A 174 3.59 -2.09 -0.63
N MET A 175 3.31 -2.82 0.45
CA MET A 175 1.92 -3.30 0.63
C MET A 175 1.11 -2.14 1.18
N PRO A 176 0.13 -1.63 0.41
CA PRO A 176 -0.40 -0.32 0.69
C PRO A 176 -1.39 -0.36 1.85
N GLY A 177 -1.14 0.47 2.86
CA GLY A 177 -2.25 1.23 3.42
C GLY A 177 -2.86 2.09 2.31
N ARG A 178 -4.15 2.41 2.37
CA ARG A 178 -4.84 3.26 1.37
C ARG A 178 -4.09 4.57 1.05
N SER A 179 -3.33 5.09 2.01
CA SER A 179 -2.46 6.26 1.88
C SER A 179 -1.18 6.01 1.07
N ASP A 180 -0.61 4.80 1.13
CA ASP A 180 0.68 4.48 0.51
C ASP A 180 0.51 4.15 -0.98
N ALA A 181 -0.60 3.51 -1.37
CA ALA A 181 -0.93 3.27 -2.79
C ALA A 181 -1.13 4.58 -3.55
N LEU A 182 -1.89 5.52 -2.99
CA LEU A 182 -2.09 6.83 -3.61
C LEU A 182 -0.76 7.58 -3.74
N GLN A 183 0.08 7.52 -2.71
CA GLN A 183 1.40 8.15 -2.74
C GLN A 183 2.28 7.56 -3.83
N SER A 184 2.33 6.23 -3.97
CA SER A 184 3.11 5.55 -5.02
C SER A 184 2.67 5.98 -6.42
N VAL A 185 1.36 6.03 -6.66
CA VAL A 185 0.80 6.37 -7.98
C VAL A 185 1.01 7.85 -8.29
N ARG A 186 0.95 8.70 -7.25
CA ARG A 186 1.25 10.12 -7.36
C ARG A 186 2.73 10.37 -7.68
N GLU A 187 3.66 9.65 -7.07
CA GLU A 187 5.09 9.75 -7.42
C GLU A 187 5.35 9.23 -8.83
N GLN A 188 4.70 8.14 -9.26
CA GLN A 188 4.75 7.69 -10.64
C GLN A 188 4.25 8.77 -11.63
N ALA A 189 3.14 9.44 -11.32
CA ALA A 189 2.62 10.52 -12.14
C ALA A 189 3.57 11.73 -12.20
N LYS A 190 4.18 12.11 -11.08
CA LYS A 190 5.23 13.16 -11.06
C LYS A 190 6.43 12.77 -11.92
N GLN A 191 6.87 11.51 -11.87
CA GLN A 191 7.96 11.01 -12.68
C GLN A 191 7.63 11.04 -14.19
N LEU A 192 6.40 10.70 -14.58
CA LEU A 192 5.96 10.83 -15.98
C LEU A 192 6.08 12.28 -16.48
N ILE A 193 5.77 13.27 -15.64
CA ILE A 193 5.90 14.68 -15.99
C ILE A 193 7.37 15.11 -16.07
N ALA A 194 8.18 14.73 -15.06
CA ALA A 194 9.60 15.05 -15.02
C ALA A 194 10.37 14.46 -16.21
N GLU A 195 10.00 13.25 -16.66
CA GLU A 195 10.58 12.59 -17.84
C GLU A 195 10.01 13.11 -19.18
N GLY A 196 9.08 14.05 -19.15
CA GLY A 196 8.43 14.60 -20.35
C GLY A 196 7.51 13.61 -21.07
N LYS A 197 7.06 12.55 -20.39
CA LYS A 197 6.13 11.53 -20.90
C LYS A 197 4.66 11.90 -20.70
N ALA A 198 4.38 12.89 -19.86
CA ALA A 198 3.07 13.50 -19.69
C ALA A 198 3.20 15.00 -19.35
N SER A 199 2.17 15.78 -19.61
CA SER A 199 2.01 17.15 -19.09
C SER A 199 0.86 17.26 -18.10
N PHE A 200 -0.10 16.34 -18.16
CA PHE A 200 -1.30 16.31 -17.33
C PHE A 200 -1.71 14.86 -17.05
N VAL A 201 -1.98 14.54 -15.78
CA VAL A 201 -2.34 13.20 -15.31
C VAL A 201 -3.50 13.28 -14.33
N VAL A 202 -4.48 12.38 -14.50
CA VAL A 202 -5.64 12.22 -13.60
C VAL A 202 -5.56 10.88 -12.90
N ILE A 203 -5.64 10.91 -11.58
CA ILE A 203 -5.62 9.72 -10.72
C ILE A 203 -6.99 9.58 -10.05
N ARG A 204 -7.62 8.41 -10.21
CA ARG A 204 -8.82 8.02 -9.45
C ARG A 204 -8.65 6.61 -8.93
N GLN A 205 -9.21 6.35 -7.74
CA GLN A 205 -9.16 5.03 -7.11
C GLN A 205 -7.74 4.43 -7.02
N ASN A 206 -6.72 5.29 -6.84
CA ASN A 206 -5.30 4.93 -6.82
C ASN A 206 -4.78 4.33 -8.14
N GLU A 207 -5.33 4.74 -9.28
CA GLU A 207 -4.83 4.39 -10.60
C GLU A 207 -4.79 5.62 -11.51
N ILE A 208 -3.84 5.65 -12.44
CA ILE A 208 -3.80 6.66 -13.50
C ILE A 208 -4.90 6.31 -14.50
N VAL A 209 -5.97 7.11 -14.53
CA VAL A 209 -7.12 6.89 -15.41
C VAL A 209 -7.02 7.71 -16.70
N TYR A 210 -6.17 8.75 -16.71
CA TYR A 210 -5.92 9.57 -17.88
C TYR A 210 -4.53 10.21 -17.83
N GLN A 211 -3.89 10.31 -19.00
CA GLN A 211 -2.65 11.05 -19.20
C GLN A 211 -2.66 11.70 -20.59
N ASP A 212 -2.10 12.90 -20.71
CA ASP A 212 -1.97 13.62 -21.99
C ASP A 212 -0.63 14.38 -22.02
N LEU A 213 -0.13 14.66 -23.23
CA LEU A 213 1.12 15.36 -23.53
C LEU A 213 0.89 16.77 -24.10
N GLY A 214 -0.36 17.20 -24.14
CA GLY A 214 -0.81 18.45 -24.73
C GLY A 214 -0.32 19.66 -23.95
N ASN A 215 -0.34 20.80 -24.62
CA ASN A 215 0.22 22.04 -24.09
C ASN A 215 -0.86 22.96 -23.51
N GLY A 216 -0.49 23.68 -22.44
CA GLY A 216 -1.39 24.62 -21.76
C GLY A 216 -2.61 23.91 -21.18
N ILE A 217 -3.76 24.56 -21.23
CA ILE A 217 -5.03 24.00 -20.69
C ILE A 217 -5.72 22.97 -21.59
N ARG A 218 -5.15 22.66 -22.77
CA ARG A 218 -5.80 21.77 -23.75
C ARG A 218 -6.09 20.36 -23.20
N PRO A 219 -5.18 19.71 -22.46
CA PRO A 219 -5.48 18.43 -21.81
C PRO A 219 -6.73 18.49 -20.92
N ILE A 220 -6.84 19.54 -20.10
CA ILE A 220 -7.96 19.70 -19.17
C ILE A 220 -9.26 19.94 -19.95
N MET A 221 -9.23 20.78 -20.99
CA MET A 221 -10.40 21.01 -21.85
C MET A 221 -10.88 19.74 -22.56
N LYS A 222 -9.96 18.90 -23.09
CA LYS A 222 -10.33 17.62 -23.69
C LYS A 222 -11.08 16.73 -22.69
N VAL A 223 -10.63 16.68 -21.44
CA VAL A 223 -11.31 15.91 -20.40
C VAL A 223 -12.66 16.51 -20.06
N MET A 224 -12.75 17.84 -19.91
CA MET A 224 -14.00 18.54 -19.65
C MET A 224 -15.07 18.32 -20.72
N GLU A 225 -14.65 18.19 -21.99
CA GLU A 225 -15.55 17.96 -23.13
C GLU A 225 -15.95 16.49 -23.30
N ASN A 226 -15.02 15.56 -23.09
CA ASN A 226 -15.24 14.15 -23.47
C ASN A 226 -15.53 13.22 -22.30
N ASN A 227 -15.05 13.52 -21.08
CA ASN A 227 -15.10 12.60 -19.93
C ASN A 227 -14.97 13.38 -18.60
N ARG A 228 -15.83 14.38 -18.38
CA ARG A 228 -15.73 15.28 -17.21
C ARG A 228 -15.78 14.54 -15.87
N GLU A 229 -16.50 13.43 -15.82
CA GLU A 229 -16.68 12.59 -14.63
C GLU A 229 -15.38 11.99 -14.08
N ILE A 230 -14.32 11.91 -14.89
CA ILE A 230 -13.01 11.46 -14.40
C ILE A 230 -12.30 12.53 -13.56
N LEU A 231 -12.75 13.78 -13.56
CA LEU A 231 -12.20 14.85 -12.71
C LEU A 231 -12.87 14.91 -11.34
N PHE A 232 -14.06 14.34 -11.18
CA PHE A 232 -14.80 14.41 -9.93
C PHE A 232 -14.11 13.60 -8.82
N ASP A 233 -13.76 14.30 -7.74
CA ASP A 233 -12.98 13.79 -6.60
C ASP A 233 -11.66 13.12 -7.02
N ALA A 234 -11.04 13.65 -8.09
CA ALA A 234 -9.79 13.14 -8.62
C ALA A 234 -8.57 13.85 -8.02
N VAL A 235 -7.44 13.13 -8.01
CA VAL A 235 -6.12 13.69 -7.73
C VAL A 235 -5.46 14.04 -9.06
N ILE A 236 -5.02 15.28 -9.20
CA ILE A 236 -4.47 15.85 -10.42
C ILE A 236 -2.98 16.08 -10.25
N VAL A 237 -2.20 15.70 -11.26
CA VAL A 237 -0.77 16.02 -11.36
C VAL A 237 -0.56 16.70 -12.71
N ASP A 238 -0.18 17.97 -12.68
CA ASP A 238 0.03 18.81 -13.87
C ASP A 238 1.43 19.43 -13.84
N LYS A 239 2.00 19.65 -15.02
CA LYS A 239 3.28 20.31 -15.19
C LYS A 239 3.20 21.78 -14.80
N ILE A 240 2.13 22.48 -15.20
CA ILE A 240 1.99 23.92 -14.96
C ILE A 240 0.55 24.24 -14.58
N VAL A 241 0.33 24.68 -13.34
CA VAL A 241 -0.99 25.07 -12.82
C VAL A 241 -1.07 26.59 -12.67
N GLY A 242 -1.72 27.25 -13.63
CA GLY A 242 -2.12 28.66 -13.54
C GLY A 242 -3.59 28.85 -13.18
N LYS A 243 -4.03 30.09 -12.92
CA LYS A 243 -5.44 30.40 -12.55
C LYS A 243 -6.43 29.80 -13.56
N ALA A 244 -6.10 29.85 -14.86
CA ALA A 244 -6.91 29.22 -15.91
C ALA A 244 -7.09 27.70 -15.72
N ALA A 245 -6.01 26.96 -15.46
CA ALA A 245 -6.09 25.53 -15.18
C ALA A 245 -6.85 25.27 -13.88
N ALA A 246 -6.58 26.05 -12.83
CA ALA A 246 -7.24 25.96 -11.53
C ALA A 246 -8.77 26.10 -11.63
N MET A 247 -9.28 27.03 -12.43
CA MET A 247 -10.72 27.19 -12.67
C MET A 247 -11.33 25.96 -13.33
N LEU A 248 -10.69 25.42 -14.36
CA LEU A 248 -11.16 24.22 -15.05
C LEU A 248 -11.20 23.00 -14.12
N LEU A 249 -10.15 22.80 -13.33
CA LEU A 249 -10.06 21.69 -12.38
C LEU A 249 -11.08 21.84 -11.23
N THR A 250 -11.32 23.07 -10.78
CA THR A 250 -12.35 23.39 -9.80
C THR A 250 -13.75 23.08 -10.36
N LEU A 251 -14.04 23.54 -11.59
CA LEU A 251 -15.27 23.22 -12.30
C LEU A 251 -15.43 21.72 -12.53
N GLY A 252 -14.34 21.01 -12.82
CA GLY A 252 -14.29 19.56 -13.00
C GLY A 252 -14.53 18.76 -11.72
N GLY A 253 -14.46 19.40 -10.54
CA GLY A 253 -14.66 18.74 -9.26
C GLY A 253 -13.43 18.01 -8.71
N ALA A 254 -12.22 18.37 -9.16
CA ALA A 254 -10.98 17.82 -8.61
C ALA A 254 -10.84 18.16 -7.12
N SER A 255 -10.24 17.27 -6.34
CA SER A 255 -10.11 17.40 -4.88
C SER A 255 -8.68 17.64 -4.38
N ASP A 256 -7.66 17.07 -5.03
CA ASP A 256 -6.23 17.26 -4.72
C ASP A 256 -5.47 17.62 -6.01
N ILE A 257 -4.77 18.75 -6.02
CA ILE A 257 -4.10 19.28 -7.21
C ILE A 257 -2.62 19.51 -6.90
N TYR A 258 -1.76 18.85 -7.68
CA TYR A 258 -0.33 19.07 -7.67
C TYR A 258 0.12 19.73 -8.97
N GLY A 259 0.87 20.83 -8.85
CA GLY A 259 1.58 21.46 -9.97
C GLY A 259 3.09 21.37 -9.81
N GLU A 260 3.83 20.87 -10.81
CA GLU A 260 5.30 20.98 -10.77
C GLU A 260 5.72 22.46 -10.67
N LEU A 261 5.05 23.31 -11.44
CA LEU A 261 5.04 24.77 -11.31
C LEU A 261 3.62 25.27 -11.05
N MET A 262 3.42 26.12 -10.04
CA MET A 262 2.12 26.72 -9.71
C MET A 262 2.25 28.24 -9.62
N SER A 263 1.31 29.00 -10.20
CA SER A 263 1.30 30.47 -10.03
C SER A 263 0.63 30.91 -8.74
N LYS A 264 0.99 32.08 -8.22
CA LYS A 264 0.38 32.66 -7.02
C LYS A 264 -1.13 32.84 -7.15
N ALA A 265 -1.58 33.31 -8.31
CA ALA A 265 -3.01 33.42 -8.61
C ALA A 265 -3.73 32.07 -8.59
N ALA A 266 -3.07 30.98 -8.98
CA ALA A 266 -3.64 29.63 -8.90
C ALA A 266 -3.71 29.12 -7.45
N GLU A 267 -2.65 29.33 -6.67
CA GLU A 267 -2.60 28.97 -5.25
C GLU A 267 -3.72 29.66 -4.47
N GLU A 268 -3.88 30.97 -4.64
CA GLU A 268 -4.93 31.78 -4.01
C GLU A 268 -6.33 31.31 -4.43
N TYR A 269 -6.56 31.13 -5.74
CA TYR A 269 -7.84 30.68 -6.27
C TYR A 269 -8.24 29.30 -5.75
N LEU A 270 -7.33 28.33 -5.79
CA LEU A 270 -7.60 26.95 -5.35
C LEU A 270 -7.83 26.88 -3.83
N THR A 271 -7.08 27.66 -3.06
CA THR A 271 -7.26 27.74 -1.59
C THR A 271 -8.62 28.33 -1.25
N ALA A 272 -9.07 29.38 -1.96
CA ALA A 272 -10.39 29.98 -1.78
C ALA A 272 -11.56 29.03 -2.14
N HIS A 273 -11.29 27.96 -2.90
CA HIS A 273 -12.28 26.95 -3.30
C HIS A 273 -12.10 25.61 -2.56
N ASP A 274 -11.46 25.64 -1.37
CA ASP A 274 -11.26 24.49 -0.48
C ASP A 274 -10.59 23.29 -1.16
N LYS A 275 -9.67 23.55 -2.11
CA LYS A 275 -8.91 22.49 -2.79
C LYS A 275 -7.65 22.16 -2.02
N LYS A 276 -7.34 20.87 -1.93
CA LYS A 276 -6.04 20.45 -1.43
C LYS A 276 -5.00 20.72 -2.50
N ILE A 277 -3.97 21.50 -2.17
CA ILE A 277 -2.95 21.90 -3.12
C ILE A 277 -1.55 21.51 -2.66
N SER A 278 -0.66 21.40 -3.64
CA SER A 278 0.77 21.17 -3.42
C SER A 278 1.54 21.49 -4.70
N TYR A 279 2.82 21.81 -4.57
CA TYR A 279 3.61 22.22 -5.72
C TYR A 279 5.09 21.93 -5.58
N GLY A 280 5.78 21.79 -6.71
CA GLY A 280 7.24 21.73 -6.75
C GLY A 280 7.85 23.11 -6.51
N ARG A 281 7.40 24.12 -7.27
CA ARG A 281 7.76 25.53 -7.06
C ARG A 281 6.56 26.43 -7.27
N CYS A 282 6.47 27.49 -6.48
CA CYS A 282 5.48 28.56 -6.65
C CYS A 282 6.15 29.78 -7.32
N ILE A 283 5.50 30.33 -8.34
CA ILE A 283 5.98 31.48 -9.12
C ILE A 283 4.95 32.60 -9.13
N GLN A 284 5.38 33.84 -9.36
CA GLN A 284 4.45 34.99 -9.38
C GLN A 284 3.48 34.91 -10.56
N VAL A 285 4.00 34.68 -11.76
CA VAL A 285 3.22 34.70 -13.01
C VAL A 285 3.72 33.63 -13.96
N ILE A 286 2.81 32.97 -14.69
CA ILE A 286 3.19 32.08 -15.80
C ILE A 286 3.41 32.90 -17.07
N SER A 287 4.62 32.82 -17.60
CA SER A 287 4.99 33.45 -18.87
C SER A 287 4.39 32.71 -20.07
N ASN A 288 4.20 33.45 -21.17
CA ASN A 288 3.86 32.88 -22.47
C ASN A 288 5.05 32.08 -23.05
N ARG A 289 4.82 31.42 -24.19
CA ARG A 289 5.85 30.56 -24.82
C ARG A 289 7.07 31.33 -25.33
N THR A 290 6.89 32.60 -25.68
CA THR A 290 7.94 33.51 -26.15
C THR A 290 8.77 34.09 -24.99
N GLY A 291 8.29 33.99 -23.75
CA GLY A 291 8.96 34.49 -22.55
C GLY A 291 8.89 36.00 -22.38
N ASP A 292 8.17 36.72 -23.25
CA ASP A 292 8.12 38.18 -23.32
C ASP A 292 6.87 38.79 -22.64
N GLY A 293 5.99 37.96 -22.08
CA GLY A 293 4.81 38.45 -21.38
C GLY A 293 3.98 37.37 -20.70
N ILE A 294 2.87 37.79 -20.08
CA ILE A 294 1.95 36.91 -19.34
C ILE A 294 1.24 35.96 -20.29
N CYS A 295 1.10 34.69 -19.88
CA CYS A 295 0.32 33.68 -20.58
C CYS A 295 -1.08 34.20 -20.95
N PRO A 296 -1.51 34.10 -22.23
CA PRO A 296 -2.82 34.57 -22.67
C PRO A 296 -3.99 33.94 -21.92
N MET A 297 -3.86 32.67 -21.51
CA MET A 297 -4.90 31.98 -20.74
C MET A 297 -5.03 32.58 -19.34
N GLU A 298 -3.92 32.88 -18.69
CA GLU A 298 -3.91 33.45 -17.34
C GLU A 298 -4.47 34.86 -17.33
N ARG A 299 -4.11 35.65 -18.34
CA ARG A 299 -4.63 37.01 -18.53
C ARG A 299 -6.13 37.03 -18.78
N ALA A 300 -6.65 36.06 -19.54
CA ALA A 300 -8.06 36.00 -19.90
C ALA A 300 -8.99 35.82 -18.69
N VAL A 301 -8.48 35.27 -17.59
CA VAL A 301 -9.25 34.96 -16.37
C VAL A 301 -8.70 35.68 -15.13
N ALA A 302 -7.85 36.68 -15.29
CA ALA A 302 -7.21 37.37 -14.17
C ALA A 302 -8.25 37.90 -13.17
N ASP A 303 -9.30 38.53 -13.68
CA ASP A 303 -10.37 39.18 -12.91
C ASP A 303 -11.64 38.33 -12.80
N ILE A 304 -11.59 37.04 -13.13
CA ILE A 304 -12.76 36.14 -13.09
C ILE A 304 -12.59 35.15 -11.94
N ASP A 305 -13.60 35.07 -11.08
CA ASP A 305 -13.62 34.12 -9.96
C ASP A 305 -14.63 32.98 -10.16
N ASP A 306 -15.72 33.21 -10.89
CA ASP A 306 -16.70 32.15 -11.18
C ASP A 306 -16.11 31.11 -12.16
N PRO A 307 -16.04 29.81 -11.77
CA PRO A 307 -15.44 28.77 -12.60
C PRO A 307 -16.20 28.52 -13.91
N VAL A 308 -17.52 28.77 -13.96
CA VAL A 308 -18.34 28.58 -15.16
C VAL A 308 -18.06 29.69 -16.17
N GLU A 309 -18.07 30.94 -15.71
CA GLU A 309 -17.68 32.12 -16.52
C GLU A 309 -16.25 31.97 -17.05
N GLY A 310 -15.31 31.55 -16.19
CA GLY A 310 -13.94 31.29 -16.59
C GLY A 310 -13.83 30.25 -17.70
N TYR A 311 -14.59 29.15 -17.62
CA TYR A 311 -14.55 28.12 -18.65
C TYR A 311 -15.00 28.62 -20.02
N GLU A 312 -16.12 29.35 -20.09
CA GLU A 312 -16.58 29.93 -21.35
C GLU A 312 -15.59 30.96 -21.90
N LYS A 313 -15.01 31.81 -21.04
CA LYS A 313 -13.98 32.76 -21.45
C LYS A 313 -12.73 32.08 -22.02
N LEU A 314 -12.31 30.97 -21.42
CA LEU A 314 -11.16 30.19 -21.91
C LEU A 314 -11.47 29.54 -23.26
N LYS A 315 -12.68 29.02 -23.48
CA LYS A 315 -13.09 28.46 -24.79
C LYS A 315 -13.04 29.52 -25.89
N GLU A 316 -13.54 30.73 -25.63
CA GLU A 316 -13.44 31.85 -26.57
C GLU A 316 -11.98 32.21 -26.88
N THR A 317 -11.16 32.32 -25.85
CA THR A 317 -9.75 32.70 -25.99
C THR A 317 -8.97 31.67 -26.81
N VAL A 318 -9.21 30.37 -26.60
CA VAL A 318 -8.60 29.29 -27.40
C VAL A 318 -9.03 29.37 -28.87
N LYS A 319 -10.31 29.67 -29.16
CA LYS A 319 -10.79 29.87 -30.54
C LYS A 319 -10.11 31.06 -31.21
N GLN A 320 -9.97 32.19 -30.50
CA GLN A 320 -9.32 33.40 -31.03
C GLN A 320 -7.84 33.17 -31.34
N LEU A 321 -7.10 32.50 -30.45
CA LEU A 321 -5.69 32.22 -30.67
C LEU A 321 -5.46 31.20 -31.79
N SER A 322 -6.37 30.24 -31.95
CA SER A 322 -6.28 29.25 -33.04
C SER A 322 -6.53 29.90 -34.41
N ARG A 323 -7.34 30.97 -34.47
CA ARG A 323 -7.56 31.75 -35.71
C ARG A 323 -6.40 32.67 -36.08
N LYS A 324 -5.64 33.16 -35.10
CA LYS A 324 -4.46 34.03 -35.32
C LYS A 324 -3.18 33.25 -35.67
N ALA A 325 -3.19 31.93 -35.51
CA ALA A 325 -2.06 31.05 -35.80
C ALA A 325 -2.08 30.47 -37.24
N ILE A 326 -3.10 30.82 -38.02
CA ILE A 326 -3.24 30.59 -39.47
C ILE A 326 -2.90 31.92 -40.15
#